data_AF-W0B9N1-F1
#
_entry.id   AF-W0B9N1-F1
#
_cell.length_a   1.000
_cell.length_b   1.000
_cell.length_c   1.000
_cell.angle_alpha   90.00
_cell.angle_beta   90.00
_cell.angle_gamma   90.00
#
_symmetry.space_group_name_H-M   'P 1'
#
loop_
_entity.id
_entity.type
_entity.pdbx_description
1 polymer ?
#
loop_
_entity_poly.entity_id
_entity_poly.type
_entity_poly.pdbx_seq_one_letter_code
_entity_poly.pdbx_strand_id
1 'polypeptide(L)'
;MAQAGLDGDFSPSLVFAIVLYVLIIGFLFSVITAYFSGMVGVTASPGSSIVIAGILFAAWLLLSVLKLVASFPLSSKQLMAAEAITIIIGSVVTGIAAIANDNTQDLKVGQLVGATPWKQQLMLLLGVFISSLIIPPVMQLLFNVYGIAGVMPHPGMDISQTLPAPTAAMLSAVTEAVFRNTLPWMMMLLGAAIIMLLIVLERLFKLYRWIRLSVLGVAIGMYLPISSSFPLFIGGLIAMYVNWRLRKKR
;
A
#
# COMPACT_ATOMS: atom_id res chain seq x y z
N MET A 1 13.61 -14.70 12.48
CA MET A 1 14.45 -15.47 11.53
C MET A 1 14.64 -16.91 12.03
N ALA A 2 14.96 -17.09 13.32
CA ALA A 2 15.05 -18.41 13.95
C ALA A 2 13.89 -19.37 13.74
N GLN A 3 12.67 -18.91 14.05
CA GLN A 3 11.49 -19.75 13.89
C GLN A 3 11.11 -20.03 12.43
N ALA A 4 11.69 -19.29 11.47
CA ALA A 4 11.54 -19.54 10.03
C ALA A 4 12.57 -20.56 9.49
N GLY A 5 13.52 -21.02 10.32
CA GLY A 5 14.63 -21.87 9.88
C GLY A 5 15.69 -21.11 9.08
N LEU A 6 15.77 -19.79 9.25
CA LEU A 6 16.72 -18.89 8.57
C LEU A 6 17.91 -18.51 9.48
N ASP A 7 18.25 -19.35 10.47
CA ASP A 7 19.37 -19.12 11.38
C ASP A 7 20.71 -19.57 10.79
N GLY A 8 21.80 -18.89 11.18
CA GLY A 8 23.17 -19.14 10.71
C GLY A 8 23.69 -18.03 9.79
N ASP A 9 24.65 -18.37 8.92
CA ASP A 9 25.35 -17.43 8.01
C ASP A 9 24.43 -16.68 7.03
N PHE A 10 23.22 -17.19 6.79
CA PHE A 10 22.24 -16.57 5.89
C PHE A 10 21.47 -15.41 6.54
N SER A 11 21.39 -15.33 7.87
CA SER A 11 20.64 -14.27 8.57
C SER A 11 21.10 -12.84 8.23
N PRO A 12 22.42 -12.51 8.27
CA PRO A 12 22.90 -11.19 7.89
C PRO A 12 22.61 -10.85 6.42
N SER A 13 22.79 -11.82 5.51
CA SER A 13 22.53 -11.63 4.08
C SER A 13 21.04 -11.36 3.79
N LEU A 14 20.14 -12.04 4.51
CA LEU A 14 18.71 -11.84 4.39
C LEU A 14 18.29 -10.47 4.92
N VAL A 15 18.79 -10.05 6.09
CA VAL A 15 18.56 -8.70 6.62
C VAL A 15 19.03 -7.66 5.62
N PHE A 16 20.23 -7.83 5.07
CA PHE A 16 20.77 -6.92 4.05
C PHE A 16 19.88 -6.86 2.80
N ALA A 17 19.42 -8.02 2.30
CA ALA A 17 18.50 -8.08 1.17
C ALA A 17 17.16 -7.40 1.46
N ILE A 18 16.60 -7.57 2.67
CA ILE A 18 15.37 -6.90 3.11
C ILE A 18 15.57 -5.38 3.16
N VAL A 19 16.68 -4.90 3.72
CA VAL A 19 16.99 -3.47 3.76
C VAL A 19 17.11 -2.92 2.34
N LEU A 20 17.82 -3.61 1.46
CA LEU A 20 17.95 -3.22 0.06
C LEU A 20 16.58 -3.19 -0.65
N TYR A 21 15.74 -4.19 -0.40
CA TYR A 21 14.36 -4.23 -0.88
C TYR A 21 13.57 -3.00 -0.43
N VAL A 22 13.57 -2.70 0.87
CA VAL A 22 12.86 -1.55 1.44
C VAL A 22 13.36 -0.24 0.85
N LEU A 23 14.67 -0.08 0.66
CA LEU A 23 15.25 1.13 0.06
C LEU A 23 14.82 1.29 -1.40
N ILE A 24 14.91 0.23 -2.23
CA ILE A 24 14.59 0.30 -3.65
C ILE A 24 13.08 0.42 -3.87
N ILE A 25 12.31 -0.52 -3.33
CA ILE A 25 10.86 -0.59 -3.54
C ILE A 25 10.16 0.54 -2.79
N GLY A 26 10.60 0.86 -1.57
CA GLY A 26 10.08 2.00 -0.81
C GLY A 26 10.33 3.32 -1.54
N PHE A 27 11.51 3.52 -2.15
CA PHE A 27 11.78 4.69 -2.97
C PHE A 27 10.90 4.75 -4.23
N LEU A 28 10.79 3.65 -4.97
CA LEU A 28 9.93 3.62 -6.16
C LEU A 28 8.48 3.94 -5.81
N PHE A 29 7.97 3.34 -4.73
CA PHE A 29 6.60 3.54 -4.28
C PHE A 29 6.36 4.93 -3.70
N SER A 30 7.34 5.54 -3.03
CA SER A 30 7.22 6.92 -2.55
C SER A 30 7.09 7.92 -3.69
N VAL A 31 7.84 7.73 -4.79
CA VAL A 31 7.73 8.58 -5.99
C VAL A 31 6.36 8.41 -6.64
N ILE A 32 5.88 7.16 -6.76
CA ILE A 32 4.59 6.85 -7.37
C ILE A 32 3.43 7.42 -6.53
N THR A 33 3.43 7.22 -5.20
CA THR A 33 2.39 7.78 -4.33
C THR A 33 2.41 9.29 -4.31
N ALA A 34 3.59 9.93 -4.19
CA ALA A 34 3.73 11.38 -4.22
C ALA A 34 3.14 11.97 -5.50
N TYR A 35 3.43 11.36 -6.65
CA TYR A 35 2.86 11.77 -7.92
C TYR A 35 1.33 11.65 -7.95
N PHE A 36 0.77 10.54 -7.45
CA PHE A 36 -0.68 10.35 -7.40
C PHE A 36 -1.37 11.32 -6.44
N SER A 37 -0.84 11.50 -5.23
CA SER A 37 -1.34 12.50 -4.27
C SER A 37 -1.37 13.90 -4.87
N GLY A 38 -0.32 14.28 -5.62
CA GLY A 38 -0.26 15.58 -6.28
C GLY A 38 -1.38 15.79 -7.32
N MET A 39 -1.81 14.72 -8.01
CA MET A 39 -2.82 14.77 -9.07
C MET A 39 -4.26 14.62 -8.56
N VAL A 40 -4.54 13.64 -7.71
CA VAL A 40 -5.91 13.25 -7.32
C VAL A 40 -6.22 13.48 -5.84
N GLY A 41 -5.25 13.92 -5.04
CA GLY A 41 -5.40 14.05 -3.58
C GLY A 41 -5.13 12.74 -2.83
N VAL A 42 -4.99 12.79 -1.50
CA VAL A 42 -4.56 11.63 -0.71
C VAL A 42 -5.68 10.60 -0.60
N THR A 43 -6.92 11.08 -0.46
CA THR A 43 -8.11 10.25 -0.29
C THR A 43 -8.43 9.40 -1.50
N ALA A 44 -8.13 9.90 -2.71
CA ALA A 44 -8.36 9.17 -3.96
C ALA A 44 -7.08 8.51 -4.51
N SER A 45 -5.93 8.70 -3.84
CA SER A 45 -4.69 8.04 -4.23
C SER A 45 -4.81 6.51 -4.06
N PRO A 46 -4.27 5.70 -4.98
CA PRO A 46 -4.34 4.23 -4.89
C PRO A 46 -3.33 3.67 -3.86
N GLY A 47 -3.29 4.24 -2.65
CA GLY A 47 -2.33 3.90 -1.61
C GLY A 47 -2.38 2.42 -1.25
N SER A 48 -3.58 1.86 -1.04
CA SER A 48 -3.69 0.43 -0.69
C SER A 48 -3.26 -0.52 -1.82
N SER A 49 -3.39 -0.13 -3.10
CA SER A 49 -2.91 -0.95 -4.21
C SER A 49 -1.38 -1.09 -4.17
N ILE A 50 -0.69 -0.02 -3.77
CA ILE A 50 0.78 0.01 -3.62
C ILE A 50 1.20 -0.85 -2.43
N VAL A 51 0.41 -0.86 -1.34
CA VAL A 51 0.60 -1.77 -0.21
C VAL A 51 0.48 -3.24 -0.62
N ILE A 52 -0.60 -3.59 -1.33
CA ILE A 52 -0.84 -4.97 -1.81
C ILE A 52 0.29 -5.40 -2.74
N ALA A 53 0.67 -4.56 -3.71
CA ALA A 53 1.76 -4.86 -4.63
C ALA A 53 3.09 -5.07 -3.89
N GLY A 54 3.39 -4.23 -2.90
CA GLY A 54 4.61 -4.34 -2.09
C GLY A 54 4.66 -5.60 -1.25
N ILE A 55 3.55 -6.01 -0.66
CA ILE A 55 3.47 -7.26 0.10
C ILE A 55 3.56 -8.46 -0.81
N LEU A 56 2.81 -8.49 -1.93
CA LEU A 56 2.87 -9.60 -2.88
C LEU A 56 4.28 -9.80 -3.44
N PHE A 57 4.97 -8.70 -3.76
CA PHE A 57 6.33 -8.78 -4.28
C PHE A 57 7.33 -9.20 -3.20
N ALA A 58 7.22 -8.69 -1.97
CA ALA A 58 8.03 -9.14 -0.83
C ALA A 58 7.79 -10.63 -0.51
N ALA A 59 6.53 -11.05 -0.47
CA ALA A 59 6.12 -12.43 -0.23
C ALA A 59 6.69 -13.37 -1.29
N TRP A 60 6.61 -12.98 -2.56
CA TRP A 60 7.12 -13.76 -3.68
C TRP A 60 8.65 -13.88 -3.65
N LEU A 61 9.37 -12.79 -3.37
CA LEU A 61 10.83 -12.82 -3.22
C LEU A 61 11.26 -13.70 -2.03
N LEU A 62 10.62 -13.52 -0.87
CA LEU A 62 10.95 -14.31 0.32
C LEU A 62 10.65 -15.80 0.10
N LEU A 63 9.50 -16.12 -0.52
CA LEU A 63 9.15 -17.50 -0.88
C LEU A 63 10.16 -18.09 -1.88
N SER A 64 10.65 -17.29 -2.84
CA SER A 64 11.65 -17.73 -3.81
C SER A 64 12.99 -18.05 -3.14
N VAL A 65 13.44 -17.21 -2.20
CA VAL A 65 14.64 -17.48 -1.39
C VAL A 65 14.45 -18.73 -0.53
N LEU A 66 13.30 -18.86 0.13
CA LEU A 66 13.00 -20.04 0.94
C LEU A 66 13.04 -21.32 0.11
N LYS A 67 12.51 -21.33 -1.12
CA LYS A 67 12.59 -22.48 -2.04
C LYS A 67 14.01 -22.90 -2.40
N LEU A 68 14.98 -22.00 -2.32
CA LEU A 68 16.38 -22.27 -2.62
C LEU A 68 17.17 -22.76 -1.39
N VAL A 69 16.80 -22.29 -0.19
CA VAL A 69 17.62 -22.46 1.02
C VAL A 69 16.99 -23.44 2.02
N ALA A 70 15.67 -23.55 2.05
CA ALA A 70 14.94 -24.39 3.01
C ALA A 70 14.45 -25.71 2.39
N SER A 71 14.37 -26.75 3.20
CA SER A 71 13.75 -28.03 2.81
C SER A 71 12.23 -27.89 2.71
N PHE A 72 11.65 -28.32 1.60
CA PHE A 72 10.20 -28.33 1.38
C PHE A 72 9.59 -29.72 1.65
N PRO A 73 8.38 -29.80 2.21
CA PRO A 73 7.47 -28.71 2.58
C PRO A 73 7.85 -28.00 3.89
N LEU A 74 7.59 -26.69 3.96
CA LEU A 74 7.82 -25.89 5.16
C LEU A 74 6.88 -26.32 6.30
N SER A 75 7.40 -26.31 7.53
CA SER A 75 6.58 -26.50 8.74
C SER A 75 5.59 -25.35 8.93
N SER A 76 4.47 -25.60 9.61
CA SER A 76 3.47 -24.57 9.93
C SER A 76 4.08 -23.37 10.68
N LYS A 77 5.03 -23.62 11.59
CA LYS A 77 5.75 -22.56 12.32
C LYS A 77 6.63 -21.71 11.39
N GLN A 78 7.27 -22.35 10.40
CA GLN A 78 8.11 -21.63 9.43
C GLN A 78 7.27 -20.77 8.49
N LEU A 79 6.10 -21.28 8.09
CA LEU A 79 5.13 -20.55 7.27
C LEU A 79 4.65 -19.28 8.00
N MET A 80 4.17 -19.41 9.25
CA MET A 80 3.72 -18.27 10.05
C MET A 80 4.84 -17.24 10.28
N ALA A 81 6.08 -17.71 10.48
CA ALA A 81 7.22 -16.81 10.62
C ALA A 81 7.53 -16.06 9.31
N ALA A 82 7.44 -16.71 8.15
CA ALA A 82 7.63 -16.07 6.85
C ALA A 82 6.50 -15.06 6.52
N GLU A 83 5.26 -15.40 6.86
CA GLU A 83 4.11 -14.50 6.76
C GLU A 83 4.30 -13.25 7.63
N ALA A 84 4.71 -13.43 8.89
CA ALA A 84 4.97 -12.31 9.80
C ALA A 84 6.12 -11.40 9.30
N ILE A 85 7.22 -11.98 8.82
CA ILE A 85 8.32 -11.21 8.22
C ILE A 85 7.82 -10.39 7.03
N THR A 86 7.02 -11.00 6.16
CA THR A 86 6.47 -10.34 4.98
C THR A 86 5.56 -9.16 5.34
N ILE A 87 4.68 -9.35 6.33
CA ILE A 87 3.78 -8.28 6.81
C ILE A 87 4.59 -7.12 7.42
N ILE A 88 5.67 -7.41 8.15
CA ILE A 88 6.57 -6.38 8.71
C ILE A 88 7.26 -5.60 7.58
N ILE A 89 7.78 -6.28 6.56
CA ILE A 89 8.38 -5.60 5.39
C ILE A 89 7.33 -4.73 4.68
N GLY A 90 6.14 -5.29 4.49
CA GLY A 90 4.99 -4.61 3.89
C GLY A 90 4.59 -3.35 4.66
N SER A 91 4.56 -3.40 5.99
CA SER A 91 4.17 -2.26 6.82
C SER A 91 5.20 -1.12 6.73
N VAL A 92 6.50 -1.42 6.65
CA VAL A 92 7.55 -0.42 6.44
C VAL A 92 7.40 0.25 5.07
N VAL A 93 7.25 -0.53 4.01
CA VAL A 93 7.03 -0.01 2.65
C VAL A 93 5.75 0.83 2.57
N THR A 94 4.69 0.38 3.24
CA THR A 94 3.42 1.11 3.35
C THR A 94 3.60 2.44 4.07
N GLY A 95 4.35 2.46 5.17
CA GLY A 95 4.66 3.69 5.91
C GLY A 95 5.40 4.70 5.04
N ILE A 96 6.41 4.25 4.28
CA ILE A 96 7.14 5.09 3.31
C ILE A 96 6.18 5.67 2.26
N ALA A 97 5.35 4.83 1.66
CA ALA A 97 4.38 5.21 0.64
C ALA A 97 3.35 6.23 1.16
N ALA A 98 2.79 6.00 2.36
CA ALA A 98 1.81 6.87 2.99
C ALA A 98 2.40 8.23 3.40
N ILE A 99 3.58 8.23 4.04
CA ILE A 99 4.24 9.48 4.46
C ILE A 99 4.60 10.32 3.22
N ALA A 100 5.07 9.70 2.14
CA ALA A 100 5.37 10.43 0.90
C ALA A 100 4.11 11.03 0.24
N ASN A 101 2.99 10.32 0.32
CA ASN A 101 1.68 10.75 -0.16
C ASN A 101 1.22 12.03 0.57
N ASP A 102 1.22 11.99 1.91
CA ASP A 102 0.75 13.09 2.77
C ASP A 102 1.71 14.29 2.70
N ASN A 103 3.02 14.05 2.79
CA ASN A 103 4.04 15.09 2.75
C ASN A 103 3.97 15.92 1.46
N THR A 104 3.69 15.30 0.30
CA THR A 104 3.55 16.03 -0.97
C THR A 104 2.37 17.02 -0.92
N GLN A 105 1.29 16.65 -0.25
CA GLN A 105 0.13 17.51 -0.09
C GLN A 105 0.35 18.61 0.94
N ASP A 106 1.02 18.30 2.05
CA ASP A 106 1.37 19.29 3.07
C ASP A 106 2.32 20.35 2.52
N LEU A 107 3.29 19.95 1.68
CA LEU A 107 4.20 20.88 1.01
C LEU A 107 3.46 21.76 -0.02
N LYS A 108 2.50 21.19 -0.77
CA LYS A 108 1.67 21.95 -1.71
C LYS A 108 0.81 22.99 -1.00
N VAL A 109 0.09 22.58 0.05
CA VAL A 109 -0.74 23.49 0.84
C VAL A 109 0.13 24.52 1.55
N GLY A 110 1.26 24.10 2.12
CA GLY A 110 2.26 24.97 2.72
C GLY A 110 2.72 26.08 1.78
N GLN A 111 3.06 25.73 0.54
CA GLN A 111 3.43 26.70 -0.48
C GLN A 111 2.29 27.68 -0.78
N LEU A 112 1.03 27.21 -0.87
CA LEU A 112 -0.13 28.05 -1.16
C LEU A 112 -0.43 29.08 -0.06
N VAL A 113 -0.16 28.75 1.20
CA VAL A 113 -0.37 29.65 2.35
C VAL A 113 0.88 30.44 2.74
N GLY A 114 1.99 30.31 1.99
CA GLY A 114 3.24 31.02 2.26
C GLY A 114 4.05 30.47 3.44
N ALA A 115 3.88 29.19 3.80
CA ALA A 115 4.65 28.52 4.84
C ALA A 115 6.12 28.32 4.44
N THR A 116 7.01 28.22 5.43
CA THR A 116 8.44 27.94 5.21
C THR A 116 8.69 26.43 5.19
N PRO A 117 9.16 25.83 4.08
CA PRO A 117 9.22 24.38 3.90
C PRO A 117 10.02 23.63 4.98
N TRP A 118 11.17 24.18 5.40
CA TRP A 118 12.00 23.58 6.44
C TRP A 118 11.26 23.41 7.77
N LYS A 119 10.44 24.39 8.16
CA LYS A 119 9.65 24.30 9.41
C LYS A 119 8.59 23.20 9.32
N GLN A 120 7.97 23.04 8.14
CA GLN A 120 6.99 21.97 7.92
C GLN A 120 7.64 20.59 8.02
N GLN A 121 8.79 20.39 7.36
CA GLN A 121 9.52 19.12 7.41
C GLN A 121 9.94 18.75 8.84
N LEU A 122 10.44 19.70 9.62
CA LEU A 122 10.78 19.48 11.02
C LEU A 122 9.56 19.02 11.84
N MET A 123 8.42 19.70 11.67
CA MET A 123 7.19 19.35 12.39
C MET A 123 6.62 18.00 11.97
N LEU A 124 6.72 17.62 10.70
CA LEU A 124 6.31 16.30 10.22
C LEU A 124 7.19 15.20 10.80
N LEU A 125 8.51 15.39 10.82
CA LEU A 125 9.44 14.44 11.44
C LEU A 125 9.16 14.26 12.95
N LEU A 126 8.93 15.38 13.64
CA LEU A 126 8.56 15.37 15.06
C LEU A 126 7.21 14.67 15.29
N GLY A 127 6.22 14.90 14.43
CA GLY A 127 4.93 14.21 14.46
C GLY A 127 5.09 12.70 14.33
N VAL A 128 5.84 12.23 13.33
CA VAL A 128 6.11 10.80 13.13
C VAL A 128 6.83 10.19 14.34
N PHE A 129 7.82 10.89 14.89
CA PHE A 129 8.54 10.43 16.08
C PHE A 129 7.60 10.27 17.28
N ILE A 130 6.81 11.28 17.60
CA ILE A 130 5.85 11.24 18.73
C ILE A 130 4.79 10.16 18.49
N SER A 131 4.22 10.07 17.29
CA SER A 131 3.23 9.05 16.94
C SER A 131 3.80 7.64 17.05
N SER A 132 5.06 7.41 16.68
CA SER A 132 5.72 6.10 16.82
C SER A 132 5.87 5.65 18.27
N LEU A 133 5.95 6.59 19.23
CA LEU A 133 6.03 6.29 20.66
C LEU A 133 4.65 6.09 21.29
N ILE A 134 3.63 6.82 20.83
CA ILE A 134 2.29 6.82 21.44
C ILE A 134 1.38 5.74 20.84
N ILE A 135 1.41 5.52 19.52
CA ILE A 135 0.47 4.60 18.87
C ILE A 135 0.64 3.14 19.35
N PRO A 136 1.85 2.56 19.42
CA PRO A 136 2.01 1.18 19.88
C PRO A 136 1.44 0.88 21.27
N PRO A 137 1.70 1.64 22.34
CA PRO A 137 1.11 1.37 23.65
C PRO A 137 -0.40 1.57 23.66
N VAL A 138 -0.93 2.54 22.90
CA VAL A 138 -2.38 2.72 22.75
C VAL A 138 -3.00 1.52 22.04
N MET A 139 -2.38 1.03 20.97
CA MET A 139 -2.83 -0.17 20.27
C MET A 139 -2.77 -1.42 21.17
N GLN A 140 -1.73 -1.55 22.00
CA GLN A 140 -1.62 -2.64 22.97
C GLN A 140 -2.73 -2.57 24.03
N LEU A 141 -3.06 -1.37 24.51
CA LEU A 141 -4.17 -1.17 25.44
C LEU A 141 -5.52 -1.57 24.81
N LEU A 142 -5.78 -1.10 23.58
CA LEU A 142 -7.00 -1.46 22.85
C LEU A 142 -7.10 -2.96 22.58
N PHE A 143 -5.98 -3.59 22.21
CA PHE A 143 -5.93 -5.03 22.03
C PHE A 143 -6.26 -5.76 23.35
N ASN A 144 -5.65 -5.35 24.46
CA ASN A 144 -5.87 -5.95 25.77
C ASN A 144 -7.33 -5.86 26.27
N VAL A 145 -8.03 -4.78 25.92
CA VAL A 145 -9.42 -4.52 26.37
C VAL A 145 -10.45 -5.14 25.43
N TYR A 146 -10.29 -4.98 24.12
CA TYR A 146 -11.31 -5.35 23.13
C TYR A 146 -10.91 -6.54 22.25
N GLY A 147 -9.62 -6.80 22.07
CA GLY A 147 -9.13 -7.64 20.98
C GLY A 147 -9.23 -6.94 19.62
N ILE A 148 -8.58 -7.52 18.61
CA ILE A 148 -8.49 -6.94 17.25
C ILE A 148 -8.70 -8.05 16.21
N ALA A 149 -9.58 -7.81 15.24
CA ALA A 149 -9.87 -8.71 14.12
C ALA A 149 -10.13 -10.16 14.56
N GLY A 150 -10.94 -10.36 15.61
CA GLY A 150 -11.27 -11.68 16.14
C GLY A 150 -10.18 -12.33 17.01
N VAL A 151 -9.01 -11.68 17.17
CA VAL A 151 -7.94 -12.14 18.06
C VAL A 151 -8.11 -11.49 19.43
N MET A 152 -8.13 -12.32 20.47
CA MET A 152 -8.39 -11.93 21.86
C MET A 152 -7.20 -12.26 22.76
N PRO A 153 -6.71 -11.31 23.59
CA PRO A 153 -5.57 -11.58 24.48
C PRO A 153 -5.91 -12.38 25.74
N HIS A 154 -7.18 -12.37 26.16
CA HIS A 154 -7.63 -13.02 27.40
C HIS A 154 -8.73 -14.05 27.12
N PRO A 155 -8.74 -15.20 27.82
CA PRO A 155 -9.85 -16.15 27.74
C PRO A 155 -11.17 -15.54 28.24
N GLY A 156 -12.30 -15.91 27.63
CA GLY A 156 -13.64 -15.51 28.09
C GLY A 156 -14.16 -14.17 27.53
N MET A 157 -13.42 -13.51 26.64
CA MET A 157 -13.94 -12.37 25.88
C MET A 157 -14.89 -12.80 24.75
N ASP A 158 -15.82 -11.92 24.40
CA ASP A 158 -16.76 -12.12 23.30
C ASP A 158 -16.15 -11.66 21.96
N ILE A 159 -16.12 -12.55 20.98
CA ILE A 159 -15.57 -12.30 19.64
C ILE A 159 -16.32 -11.14 18.96
N SER A 160 -17.62 -10.96 19.24
CA SER A 160 -18.40 -9.89 18.62
C SER A 160 -18.00 -8.49 19.09
N GLN A 161 -17.26 -8.38 20.19
CA GLN A 161 -16.79 -7.11 20.76
C GLN A 161 -15.39 -6.72 20.25
N THR A 162 -14.78 -7.57 19.40
CA THR A 162 -13.44 -7.29 18.87
C THR A 162 -13.46 -6.13 17.89
N LEU A 163 -12.40 -5.32 17.92
CA LEU A 163 -12.29 -4.18 17.03
C LEU A 163 -12.09 -4.66 15.59
N PRO A 164 -12.89 -4.18 14.60
CA PRO A 164 -12.71 -4.58 13.22
C PRO A 164 -11.42 -3.97 12.66
N ALA A 165 -10.51 -4.82 12.18
CA ALA A 165 -9.32 -4.39 11.43
C ALA A 165 -9.30 -5.04 10.03
N PRO A 166 -10.22 -4.63 9.13
CA PRO A 166 -10.37 -5.25 7.81
C PRO A 166 -9.12 -5.10 6.94
N THR A 167 -8.39 -3.99 7.08
CA THR A 167 -7.12 -3.80 6.36
C THR A 167 -6.07 -4.81 6.82
N ALA A 168 -5.88 -4.98 8.13
CA ALA A 168 -4.96 -5.97 8.68
C ALA A 168 -5.35 -7.41 8.26
N ALA A 169 -6.64 -7.75 8.33
CA ALA A 169 -7.16 -9.05 7.91
C ALA A 169 -6.96 -9.30 6.41
N MET A 170 -7.10 -8.28 5.56
CA MET A 170 -6.81 -8.39 4.13
C MET A 170 -5.31 -8.62 3.88
N LEU A 171 -4.43 -7.90 4.57
CA LEU A 171 -2.98 -8.06 4.41
C LEU A 171 -2.51 -9.45 4.88
N SER A 172 -3.07 -9.97 5.98
CA SER A 172 -2.79 -11.32 6.44
C SER A 172 -3.30 -12.38 5.45
N ALA A 173 -4.54 -12.24 4.96
CA ALA A 173 -5.13 -13.18 4.01
C ALA A 173 -4.37 -13.22 2.67
N VAL A 174 -3.95 -12.08 2.15
CA VAL A 174 -3.15 -12.01 0.91
C VAL A 174 -1.78 -12.66 1.11
N THR A 175 -1.13 -12.40 2.25
CA THR A 175 0.17 -12.99 2.56
C THR A 175 0.07 -14.51 2.71
N GLU A 176 -0.91 -14.99 3.47
CA GLU A 176 -1.21 -16.41 3.63
C GLU A 176 -1.47 -17.08 2.28
N ALA A 177 -2.25 -16.44 1.40
CA ALA A 177 -2.55 -16.98 0.08
C ALA A 177 -1.30 -17.17 -0.80
N VAL A 178 -0.29 -16.29 -0.66
CA VAL A 178 1.00 -16.44 -1.36
C VAL A 178 1.73 -17.68 -0.86
N PHE A 179 1.93 -17.81 0.45
CA PHE A 179 2.73 -18.90 1.03
C PHE A 179 2.04 -20.27 0.93
N ARG A 180 0.71 -20.30 0.94
CA ARG A 180 -0.10 -21.52 0.77
C ARG A 180 -0.43 -21.85 -0.69
N ASN A 181 0.01 -21.04 -1.65
CA ASN A 181 -0.31 -21.19 -3.08
C ASN A 181 -1.82 -21.21 -3.39
N THR A 182 -2.63 -20.46 -2.64
CA THR A 182 -4.09 -20.34 -2.85
C THR A 182 -4.50 -19.02 -3.52
N LEU A 183 -3.53 -18.28 -4.07
CA LEU A 183 -3.81 -17.04 -4.80
C LEU A 183 -4.76 -17.29 -6.00
N PRO A 184 -5.76 -16.42 -6.22
CA PRO A 184 -6.68 -16.50 -7.36
C PRO A 184 -6.00 -16.00 -8.65
N TRP A 185 -5.03 -16.77 -9.16
CA TRP A 185 -4.21 -16.42 -10.32
C TRP A 185 -5.03 -16.02 -11.54
N MET A 186 -6.15 -16.70 -11.80
CA MET A 186 -7.04 -16.37 -12.92
C MET A 186 -7.58 -14.95 -12.83
N MET A 187 -8.03 -14.51 -11.66
CA MET A 187 -8.53 -13.14 -11.47
C MET A 187 -7.41 -12.10 -11.65
N MET A 188 -6.23 -12.38 -11.10
CA MET A 188 -5.09 -11.47 -11.18
C MET A 188 -4.59 -11.31 -12.63
N LEU A 189 -4.50 -12.42 -13.37
CA LEU A 189 -4.13 -12.42 -14.80
C LEU A 189 -5.17 -11.74 -15.67
N LEU A 190 -6.46 -11.93 -15.40
CA LEU A 190 -7.53 -11.22 -16.10
C LEU A 190 -7.41 -9.70 -15.91
N GLY A 191 -7.16 -9.24 -14.67
CA GLY A 191 -6.91 -7.83 -14.39
C GLY A 191 -5.71 -7.28 -15.17
N ALA A 192 -4.59 -8.01 -15.17
CA ALA A 192 -3.40 -7.63 -15.94
C ALA A 192 -3.68 -7.61 -17.46
N ALA A 193 -4.42 -8.59 -17.98
CA ALA A 193 -4.78 -8.69 -19.38
C ALA A 193 -5.66 -7.51 -19.83
N ILE A 194 -6.63 -7.07 -19.01
CA ILE A 194 -7.47 -5.91 -19.31
C ILE A 194 -6.62 -4.65 -19.48
N ILE A 195 -5.70 -4.38 -18.54
CA ILE A 195 -4.83 -3.20 -18.60
C ILE A 195 -3.88 -3.28 -19.80
N MET A 196 -3.28 -4.45 -20.05
CA MET A 196 -2.40 -4.66 -21.21
C MET A 196 -3.14 -4.47 -22.53
N LEU A 197 -4.36 -5.00 -22.65
CA LEU A 197 -5.20 -4.84 -23.84
C LEU A 197 -5.50 -3.36 -24.08
N LEU A 198 -5.86 -2.60 -23.05
CA LEU A 198 -6.11 -1.18 -23.17
C LEU A 198 -4.87 -0.41 -23.66
N ILE A 199 -3.68 -0.69 -23.11
CA ILE A 199 -2.42 -0.07 -23.54
C ILE A 199 -2.11 -0.40 -25.02
N VAL A 200 -2.29 -1.66 -25.42
CA VAL A 200 -2.05 -2.10 -26.80
C VAL A 200 -3.02 -1.44 -27.77
N LEU A 201 -4.32 -1.40 -27.45
CA LEU A 201 -5.33 -0.76 -28.26
C LEU A 201 -5.07 0.74 -28.40
N GLU A 202 -4.73 1.42 -27.30
CA GLU A 202 -4.39 2.84 -27.30
C GLU A 202 -3.23 3.14 -28.25
N ARG A 203 -2.18 2.30 -28.22
CA ARG A 203 -0.99 2.45 -29.08
C ARG A 203 -1.26 2.09 -30.55
N LEU A 204 -2.01 1.03 -30.83
CA LEU A 204 -2.28 0.55 -32.21
C LEU A 204 -3.25 1.46 -32.94
N PHE A 205 -4.39 1.78 -32.33
CA PHE A 205 -5.45 2.57 -32.98
C PHE A 205 -5.26 4.07 -32.79
N LYS A 206 -4.20 4.50 -32.10
CA LYS A 206 -3.92 5.90 -31.78
C LYS A 206 -5.17 6.57 -31.19
N LEU A 207 -5.84 5.89 -30.25
CA LEU A 207 -7.09 6.38 -29.65
C LEU A 207 -6.94 7.79 -29.07
N TYR A 208 -5.72 8.19 -28.68
CA TYR A 208 -5.38 9.56 -28.27
C TYR A 208 -5.88 10.66 -29.22
N ARG A 209 -6.08 10.36 -30.51
CA ARG A 209 -6.63 11.28 -31.51
C ARG A 209 -8.12 11.56 -31.34
N TRP A 210 -8.87 10.61 -30.78
CA TRP A 210 -10.32 10.66 -30.63
C TRP A 210 -10.75 10.79 -29.16
N ILE A 211 -10.12 10.01 -28.27
CA ILE A 211 -10.42 9.95 -26.84
C ILE A 211 -9.10 9.84 -26.07
N ARG A 212 -8.85 10.79 -25.16
CA ARG A 212 -7.70 10.70 -24.23
C ARG A 212 -8.07 9.82 -23.04
N LEU A 213 -8.05 8.51 -23.25
CA LEU A 213 -8.22 7.54 -22.16
C LEU A 213 -6.96 7.53 -21.31
N SER A 214 -7.11 7.82 -20.02
CA SER A 214 -6.02 7.66 -19.05
C SER A 214 -6.05 6.22 -18.54
N VAL A 215 -5.03 5.42 -18.85
CA VAL A 215 -4.84 4.08 -18.28
C VAL A 215 -4.91 4.13 -16.75
N LEU A 216 -4.33 5.17 -16.18
CA LEU A 216 -4.39 5.43 -14.74
C LEU A 216 -5.81 5.68 -14.24
N GLY A 217 -6.60 6.47 -14.98
CA GLY A 217 -8.01 6.71 -14.65
C GLY A 217 -8.85 5.44 -14.67
N VAL A 218 -8.59 4.54 -15.64
CA VAL A 218 -9.26 3.23 -15.70
C VAL A 218 -8.85 2.36 -14.52
N ALA A 219 -7.56 2.29 -14.20
CA ALA A 219 -7.07 1.51 -13.06
C ALA A 219 -7.66 2.01 -11.72
N ILE A 220 -7.70 3.33 -11.51
CA ILE A 220 -8.34 3.94 -10.33
C ILE A 220 -9.84 3.62 -10.30
N GLY A 221 -10.53 3.71 -11.44
CA GLY A 221 -11.96 3.40 -11.54
C GLY A 221 -12.31 1.93 -11.30
N MET A 222 -11.44 1.00 -11.68
CA MET A 222 -11.59 -0.43 -11.36
C MET A 222 -11.34 -0.73 -9.88
N TYR A 223 -10.48 0.07 -9.24
CA TYR A 223 -10.06 -0.12 -7.85
C TYR A 223 -11.02 0.55 -6.85
N LEU A 224 -11.53 1.75 -7.15
CA LEU A 224 -12.34 2.52 -6.22
C LEU A 224 -13.84 2.17 -6.31
N PRO A 225 -14.53 2.05 -5.15
CA PRO A 225 -15.98 1.95 -5.14
C PRO A 225 -16.64 3.12 -5.85
N ILE A 226 -17.82 2.88 -6.44
CA ILE A 226 -18.62 3.93 -7.12
C ILE A 226 -18.90 5.11 -6.17
N SER A 227 -19.08 4.85 -4.87
CA SER A 227 -19.27 5.88 -3.85
C SER A 227 -18.09 6.85 -3.70
N SER A 228 -16.86 6.41 -3.98
CA SER A 228 -15.65 7.26 -3.97
C SER A 228 -15.35 7.85 -5.35
N SER A 229 -15.62 7.11 -6.42
CA SER A 229 -15.38 7.53 -7.80
C SER A 229 -16.35 8.62 -8.26
N PHE A 230 -17.60 8.62 -7.77
CA PHE A 230 -18.62 9.58 -8.20
C PHE A 230 -18.33 11.03 -7.75
N PRO A 231 -17.95 11.31 -6.49
CA PRO A 231 -17.49 12.64 -6.10
C PRO A 231 -16.30 13.14 -6.92
N LEU A 232 -15.34 12.26 -7.23
CA LEU A 232 -14.18 12.60 -8.07
C LEU A 232 -14.61 13.00 -9.49
N PHE A 233 -15.59 12.28 -10.05
CA PHE A 233 -16.19 12.61 -11.34
C PHE A 233 -16.87 13.99 -11.34
N ILE A 234 -17.70 14.28 -10.33
CA ILE A 234 -18.36 15.59 -10.20
C ILE A 234 -17.34 16.71 -10.03
N GLY A 235 -16.32 16.52 -9.18
CA GLY A 235 -15.22 17.47 -9.03
C GLY A 235 -14.49 17.76 -10.34
N GLY A 236 -14.27 16.72 -11.17
CA GLY A 236 -13.71 16.84 -12.52
C GLY A 236 -14.59 17.68 -13.45
N LEU A 237 -15.92 17.47 -13.44
CA LEU A 237 -16.87 18.25 -14.24
C LEU A 237 -16.87 19.73 -13.83
N ILE A 238 -16.85 20.03 -12.54
CA ILE A 238 -16.77 21.40 -12.02
C ILE A 238 -15.46 22.05 -12.47
N ALA A 239 -14.33 21.36 -12.31
CA ALA A 239 -13.03 21.87 -12.73
C ALA A 239 -12.98 22.14 -14.24
N MET A 240 -13.58 21.26 -15.05
CA MET A 240 -13.70 21.45 -16.50
C MET A 240 -14.53 22.71 -16.83
N TYR A 241 -15.68 22.88 -16.19
CA TYR A 241 -16.54 24.04 -16.40
C TYR A 241 -15.87 25.36 -16.01
N VAL A 242 -15.20 25.41 -14.84
CA VAL A 242 -14.47 26.59 -14.37
C VAL A 242 -13.33 26.94 -15.32
N ASN A 243 -12.52 25.96 -15.73
CA ASN A 243 -11.43 26.19 -16.68
C ASN A 243 -11.93 26.69 -18.04
N TRP A 244 -13.06 26.16 -18.52
CA TRP A 244 -13.69 26.63 -19.74
C TRP A 244 -14.12 28.10 -19.64
N ARG A 245 -14.73 28.51 -18.51
CA ARG A 245 -15.15 29.91 -18.28
C ARG A 245 -13.96 30.86 -18.15
N LEU A 246 -12.88 30.45 -17.48
CA LEU A 246 -11.66 31.27 -17.31
C LEU A 246 -10.92 31.48 -18.63
N ARG A 247 -10.84 30.45 -19.49
CA ARG A 247 -10.25 30.56 -20.83
C ARG A 247 -11.02 31.48 -21.76
N LYS A 248 -12.32 31.65 -21.54
CA LYS A 248 -13.17 32.54 -22.34
C LYS A 248 -13.09 34.02 -21.91
N LYS A 249 -12.50 34.29 -20.75
CA LYS A 249 -12.29 35.65 -20.20
C LYS A 249 -10.87 36.20 -20.43
N ARG A 250 -9.93 35.36 -20.87
CA ARG A 250 -8.63 35.78 -21.41
C ARG A 250 -8.75 35.91 -22.92
#